data_AF-A0A1W9L0C8-F1
#
_entry.id   AF-A0A1W9L0C8-F1
#
_cell.length_a   1.000
_cell.length_b   1.000
_cell.length_c   1.000
_cell.angle_alpha   90.00
_cell.angle_beta   90.00
_cell.angle_gamma   90.00
#
_symmetry.space_group_name_H-M   'P 1'
#
loop_
_entity.id
_entity.type
_entity.pdbx_description
1 polymer ?
#
loop_
_entity_poly.entity_id
_entity_poly.type
_entity_poly.pdbx_seq_one_letter_code
_entity_poly.pdbx_strand_id
1 'polypeptide(L)'
;MKRQISKHFIKDVQRISDQRILIKIRQILEKTALIEKITDIPHLEEIAGYPNYYRIKFDYNYRIGIYCDGETVEFLRVGTRGDFYKKFPK
;
A
#
# COMPACT_ATOMS: atom_id res chain seq x y z
N MET A 1 13.74 0.82 7.86
CA MET A 1 13.40 0.17 6.57
C MET A 1 13.41 1.21 5.45
N LYS A 2 13.95 0.91 4.27
CA LYS A 2 13.96 1.84 3.12
C LYS A 2 12.58 1.88 2.46
N ARG A 3 12.14 3.04 1.98
CA ARG A 3 10.84 3.18 1.33
C ARG A 3 10.98 3.60 -0.13
N GLN A 4 10.25 2.92 -1.00
CA GLN A 4 10.16 3.24 -2.42
C GLN A 4 8.71 3.46 -2.82
N ILE A 5 8.49 4.35 -3.79
CA ILE A 5 7.15 4.61 -4.34
C ILE A 5 7.23 4.42 -5.84
N SER A 6 6.47 3.47 -6.37
CA SER A 6 6.42 3.23 -7.79
C SER A 6 5.69 4.36 -8.53
N LYS A 7 6.00 4.52 -9.82
CA LYS A 7 5.29 5.47 -10.70
C LYS A 7 3.79 5.15 -10.82
N HIS A 8 3.42 3.87 -10.72
CA HIS A 8 2.02 3.44 -10.79
C HIS A 8 1.24 3.89 -9.55
N PHE A 9 1.83 3.75 -8.37
CA PHE A 9 1.23 4.25 -7.13
C PHE A 9 0.94 5.74 -7.21
N ILE A 10 1.90 6.55 -7.70
CA ILE A 10 1.71 8.00 -7.86
C ILE A 10 0.53 8.30 -8.79
N LYS A 11 0.45 7.62 -9.94
CA LYS A 11 -0.67 7.78 -10.90
C LYS A 11 -2.01 7.37 -10.30
N ASP A 12 -2.04 6.33 -9.47
CA ASP A 12 -3.27 5.92 -8.80
C ASP A 12 -3.70 6.96 -7.74
N VAL A 13 -2.77 7.50 -6.95
CA VAL A 13 -3.04 8.58 -5.98
C VAL A 13 -3.59 9.83 -6.68
N GLN A 14 -3.00 10.23 -7.81
CA GLN A 14 -3.45 11.40 -8.60
C GLN A 14 -4.89 11.28 -9.12
N ARG A 15 -5.43 10.05 -9.24
CA ARG A 15 -6.82 9.81 -9.65
C ARG A 15 -7.82 9.87 -8.50
N ILE A 16 -7.36 9.97 -7.25
CA ILE A 16 -8.21 10.01 -6.07
C ILE A 16 -8.50 11.48 -5.75
N SER A 17 -9.78 11.86 -5.82
CA SER A 17 -10.25 13.21 -5.45
C SER A 17 -10.70 13.33 -3.99
N ASP A 18 -11.02 12.22 -3.31
CA ASP A 18 -11.45 12.24 -1.91
C ASP A 18 -10.28 12.58 -0.98
N GLN A 19 -10.30 13.78 -0.42
CA GLN A 19 -9.27 14.30 0.48
C GLN A 19 -9.08 13.43 1.74
N ARG A 20 -10.15 12.79 2.24
CA ARG A 20 -10.06 11.93 3.43
C ARG A 20 -9.21 10.70 3.12
N ILE A 21 -9.35 10.15 1.92
CA ILE A 21 -8.53 9.02 1.45
C ILE A 21 -7.07 9.46 1.27
N LEU A 22 -6.83 10.63 0.68
CA LEU A 22 -5.48 11.18 0.53
C LEU A 22 -4.77 11.38 1.89
N ILE A 23 -5.49 11.89 2.90
CA ILE A 23 -4.96 12.04 4.26
C ILE A 23 -4.60 10.68 4.86
N LYS A 24 -5.47 9.67 4.73
CA LYS A 24 -5.19 8.32 5.23
C LYS A 24 -3.98 7.68 4.53
N ILE A 25 -3.85 7.86 3.21
CA ILE A 25 -2.68 7.39 2.46
C ILE A 25 -1.41 8.02 3.02
N ARG A 26 -1.41 9.35 3.21
CA ARG A 26 -0.26 10.06 3.80
C ARG A 26 0.10 9.52 5.19
N GLN A 27 -0.88 9.32 6.05
CA GLN A 27 -0.66 8.78 7.40
C GLN A 27 -0.02 7.39 7.37
N ILE A 28 -0.39 6.54 6.41
CA ILE A 28 0.25 5.22 6.23
C ILE A 28 1.70 5.40 5.80
N LEU A 29 1.98 6.27 4.81
CA LEU A 29 3.34 6.51 4.34
C LEU A 29 4.24 7.01 5.48
N GLU A 30 3.74 7.94 6.31
CA GLU A 30 4.45 8.47 7.49
C GLU A 30 4.66 7.39 8.56
N LYS A 31 3.62 6.62 8.90
CA LYS A 31 3.76 5.51 9.86
C LYS A 31 4.75 4.46 9.39
N THR A 32 4.76 4.10 8.11
CA THR A 32 5.73 3.14 7.56
C THR A 32 7.17 3.63 7.60
N ALA A 33 7.41 4.93 7.76
CA ALA A 33 8.76 5.47 7.94
C ALA A 33 9.28 5.28 9.37
N LEU A 34 8.41 5.05 10.35
CA LEU A 34 8.74 4.96 11.77
C LEU A 34 8.88 3.52 12.29
N ILE A 35 8.51 2.52 11.49
CA ILE A 35 8.51 1.11 11.89
C ILE A 35 9.76 0.39 11.40
N GLU A 36 10.20 -0.59 12.20
CA GLU A 36 11.34 -1.45 11.85
C GLU A 36 10.89 -2.72 11.13
N LYS A 37 9.70 -3.24 11.46
CA LYS A 37 9.15 -4.47 10.89
C LYS A 37 7.87 -4.19 10.14
N ILE A 38 7.68 -4.89 9.03
CA ILE A 38 6.45 -4.77 8.23
C ILE A 38 5.20 -5.23 9.00
N THR A 39 5.36 -6.21 9.89
CA THR A 39 4.28 -6.76 10.72
C THR A 39 3.65 -5.74 11.66
N ASP A 40 4.33 -4.62 11.91
CA ASP A 40 3.83 -3.54 12.76
C ASP A 40 2.85 -2.62 12.01
N ILE A 41 2.69 -2.81 10.69
CA ILE A 41 1.68 -2.10 9.90
C ILE A 41 0.29 -2.67 10.24
N PRO A 42 -0.64 -1.84 10.75
CA PRO A 42 -1.99 -2.31 11.06
C PRO A 42 -2.74 -2.69 9.78
N HIS A 43 -3.57 -3.73 9.88
CA HIS A 43 -4.40 -4.25 8.77
C HIS A 43 -3.60 -4.68 7.54
N LEU A 44 -2.36 -5.12 7.76
CA LEU A 44 -1.53 -5.77 6.75
C LEU A 44 -1.92 -7.24 6.63
N GLU A 45 -2.15 -7.68 5.40
CA GLU A 45 -2.39 -9.08 5.06
C GLU A 45 -1.49 -9.47 3.89
N GLU A 46 -0.81 -10.61 3.97
CA GLU A 46 -0.06 -11.16 2.85
C GLU A 46 -1.02 -11.61 1.73
N ILE A 47 -0.60 -11.45 0.47
CA ILE A 47 -1.35 -11.94 -0.69
C ILE A 47 -1.05 -13.43 -0.89
N ALA A 48 -2.07 -14.27 -0.77
CA ALA A 48 -1.94 -15.70 -1.00
C ALA A 48 -1.36 -16.00 -2.39
N GLY A 49 -0.31 -16.83 -2.43
CA GLY A 49 0.38 -17.23 -3.67
C GLY A 49 1.40 -16.23 -4.21
N TYR A 50 1.61 -15.09 -3.54
CA TYR A 50 2.58 -14.07 -3.93
C TYR A 50 3.47 -13.70 -2.74
N PRO A 51 4.60 -14.40 -2.55
CA PRO A 51 5.53 -14.15 -1.46
C PRO A 51 5.98 -12.69 -1.45
N ASN A 52 6.11 -12.10 -0.25
CA ASN A 52 6.56 -10.72 -0.07
C ASN A 52 5.59 -9.63 -0.60
N TYR A 53 4.43 -10.01 -1.14
CA TYR A 53 3.38 -9.06 -1.52
C TYR A 53 2.33 -8.97 -0.42
N TYR A 54 2.00 -7.75 -0.04
CA TYR A 54 1.05 -7.48 1.02
C TYR A 54 0.01 -6.45 0.60
N ARG A 55 -1.12 -6.49 1.30
CA ARG A 55 -2.22 -5.56 1.19
C ARG A 55 -2.46 -4.89 2.53
N ILE A 56 -2.55 -3.57 2.51
CA ILE A 56 -2.99 -2.77 3.66
C ILE A 56 -4.45 -2.38 3.42
N LYS A 57 -5.36 -2.86 4.29
CA LYS A 57 -6.76 -2.43 4.31
C LYS A 57 -6.93 -1.21 5.23
N PHE A 58 -6.76 -0.02 4.68
CA PHE A 58 -6.79 1.23 5.44
C PHE A 58 -8.13 1.97 5.42
N ASP A 59 -9.04 1.52 4.56
CA ASP A 59 -10.41 2.03 4.44
C ASP A 59 -11.34 0.87 4.06
N TYR A 60 -12.65 1.06 4.23
CA TYR A 60 -13.64 0.08 3.83
C TYR A 60 -13.53 -0.23 2.32
N ASN A 61 -13.39 0.82 1.50
CA ASN A 61 -13.39 0.71 0.05
C ASN A 61 -12.00 0.68 -0.58
N TYR A 62 -10.95 1.12 0.11
CA TYR A 62 -9.61 1.25 -0.48
C TYR A 62 -8.57 0.27 0.09
N ARG A 63 -7.56 -0.02 -0.73
CA ARG A 63 -6.41 -0.88 -0.43
C ARG A 63 -5.13 -0.26 -0.96
N ILE A 64 -4.03 -0.49 -0.24
CA ILE A 64 -2.67 -0.26 -0.73
C ILE A 64 -2.00 -1.61 -0.93
N GLY A 65 -1.27 -1.76 -2.02
CA GLY A 65 -0.46 -2.92 -2.34
C GLY A 65 1.00 -2.56 -2.19
N ILE A 66 1.72 -3.37 -1.41
CA ILE A 66 3.15 -3.19 -1.17
C ILE A 66 3.91 -4.48 -1.46
N TYR A 67 5.19 -4.32 -1.79
CA TYR A 67 6.17 -5.40 -1.77
C TYR A 67 7.19 -5.12 -0.67
N CYS A 68 7.64 -6.16 0.04
CA CYS A 68 8.66 -6.05 1.07
C CYS A 68 9.60 -7.24 1.09
N ASP A 69 10.90 -6.99 0.92
CA ASP A 69 11.95 -8.01 1.00
C ASP A 69 12.64 -8.08 2.38
N GLY A 70 12.10 -7.37 3.38
CA GLY A 70 12.65 -7.28 4.74
C GLY A 70 13.50 -6.04 4.99
N GLU A 71 14.08 -5.45 3.94
CA GLU A 71 14.87 -4.21 4.06
C GLU A 71 14.17 -3.00 3.43
N THR A 72 13.43 -3.25 2.35
CA THR A 72 12.76 -2.23 1.54
C THR A 72 11.27 -2.52 1.46
N VAL A 73 10.44 -1.51 1.76
CA VAL A 73 9.02 -1.51 1.39
C VAL A 73 8.81 -0.63 0.16
N GLU A 74 8.25 -1.24 -0.88
CA GLU A 74 7.82 -0.55 -2.09
C GLU A 74 6.30 -0.41 -2.15
N PHE A 75 5.82 0.82 -2.31
CA PHE A 75 4.41 1.13 -2.56
C PHE A 75 4.10 1.01 -4.06
N LEU A 76 3.33 -0.02 -4.41
CA LEU A 76 3.12 -0.42 -5.80
C LEU A 76 1.81 0.09 -6.38
N ARG A 77 0.70 -0.08 -5.66
CA ARG A 77 -0.64 0.30 -6.13
C ARG A 77 -1.50 0.84 -4.99
N VAL A 78 -2.44 1.72 -5.31
CA VAL A 78 -3.54 2.09 -4.41
C VAL A 78 -4.84 2.12 -5.20
N GLY A 79 -5.93 1.66 -4.62
CA GLY A 79 -7.19 1.67 -5.35
C GLY A 79 -8.37 1.13 -4.56
N THR A 80 -9.54 1.21 -5.17
CA THR A 80 -10.77 0.65 -4.62
C THR A 80 -10.72 -0.87 -4.63
N ARG A 81 -11.56 -1.54 -3.82
CA ARG A 81 -11.68 -3.01 -3.75
C ARG A 81 -11.75 -3.66 -5.12
N GLY A 82 -12.54 -3.09 -6.02
CA GLY A 82 -12.80 -3.66 -7.34
C GLY A 82 -11.63 -3.49 -8.32
N ASP A 83 -10.95 -2.34 -8.28
CA ASP A 83 -9.87 -2.06 -9.25
C ASP A 83 -8.50 -2.51 -8.76
N PHE A 84 -8.32 -2.64 -7.45
CA PHE A 84 -7.05 -3.06 -6.84
C PHE A 84 -6.58 -4.41 -7.37
N TYR A 85 -7.43 -5.45 -7.32
CA TYR A 85 -7.06 -6.81 -7.73
C TYR A 85 -6.95 -7.00 -9.25
N LYS A 86 -7.50 -6.07 -10.06
CA LYS A 86 -7.26 -6.08 -11.51
C LYS A 86 -5.82 -5.69 -11.85
N LYS A 87 -5.17 -4.97 -10.94
CA LYS A 87 -3.90 -4.28 -11.17
C LYS A 87 -2.77 -4.76 -10.24
N PHE A 88 -3.05 -5.56 -9.23
CA PHE A 88 -2.08 -6.01 -8.23
C PHE A 88 -2.39 -7.47 -7.87
N PRO A 89 -1.38 -8.36 -7.76
CA PRO A 89 0.07 -8.09 -7.72
C PRO A 89 0.78 -8.11 -9.09
N LYS A 90 0.03 -8.18 -10.21
CA LYS A 90 0.56 -8.18 -11.58
C LYS A 90 1.33 -6.91 -11.97
#